data_AF-A0A0M2GBN3-F1
#
_entry.id   AF-A0A0M2GBN3-F1
#
_cell.length_a   1.000
_cell.length_b   1.000
_cell.length_c   1.000
_cell.angle_alpha   90.00
_cell.angle_beta   90.00
_cell.angle_gamma   90.00
#
_symmetry.space_group_name_H-M   'P 1'
#
loop_
_entity.id
_entity.type
_entity.pdbx_description
1 polymer ?
#
loop_
_entity_poly.entity_id
_entity_poly.type
_entity_poly.pdbx_seq_one_letter_code
_entity_poly.pdbx_strand_id
1 'polypeptide(L)'
;MLDSSGSTPCVQWPMKGEISLDLTEGSWTAGGGMTFTRVSDGHSLRFTGAHGDLARRSMSVDAAVGDGAARSVDLSTYELDMTKMTVTMPSLNSPGSVEGKPFDTMLTQDGAAVFSRAFGASPVAPGDSVATVAGRVDVVPALG
;
A
#
# COMPACT_ATOMS: atom_id res chain seq x y z
N MET A 1 1.12 -4.62 -11.99
CA MET A 1 2.04 -5.08 -13.06
C MET A 1 3.45 -4.86 -12.57
N LEU A 2 4.40 -5.79 -12.82
CA LEU A 2 5.80 -5.54 -12.50
C LEU A 2 6.36 -4.57 -13.55
N ASP A 3 6.82 -3.41 -13.09
CA ASP A 3 7.55 -2.44 -13.90
C ASP A 3 9.04 -2.57 -13.57
N SER A 4 9.80 -3.10 -14.52
CA SER A 4 11.25 -3.25 -14.43
C SER A 4 12.01 -2.26 -15.31
N SER A 5 11.35 -1.18 -15.78
CA SER A 5 11.97 -0.17 -16.64
C SER A 5 12.95 0.76 -15.89
N GLY A 6 12.80 0.87 -14.56
CA GLY A 6 13.69 1.62 -13.68
C GLY A 6 14.81 0.78 -13.07
N SER A 7 15.73 1.44 -12.35
CA SER A 7 16.83 0.79 -11.62
C SER A 7 16.36 -0.11 -10.47
N THR A 8 15.13 0.10 -9.99
CA THR A 8 14.48 -0.72 -8.98
C THR A 8 13.14 -1.19 -9.55
N PRO A 9 12.96 -2.50 -9.78
CA PRO A 9 11.68 -3.03 -10.23
C PRO A 9 10.60 -2.75 -9.19
N CYS A 10 9.47 -2.20 -9.63
CA CYS A 10 8.35 -1.84 -8.77
C CYS A 10 7.09 -2.59 -9.19
N VAL A 11 6.27 -2.99 -8.21
CA VAL A 11 4.92 -3.47 -8.49
C VAL A 11 3.98 -2.27 -8.58
N GLN A 12 3.39 -2.04 -9.74
CA GLN A 12 2.40 -0.99 -9.94
C GLN A 12 0.99 -1.52 -9.63
N TRP A 13 0.25 -0.78 -8.80
CA TRP A 13 -1.15 -1.04 -8.50
C TRP A 13 -2.03 0.16 -8.85
N PRO A 14 -3.13 -0.05 -9.61
CA PRO A 14 -4.11 1.00 -9.82
C PRO A 14 -4.87 1.27 -8.52
N MET A 15 -4.88 2.53 -8.09
CA MET A 15 -5.58 2.98 -6.89
C MET A 15 -6.78 3.84 -7.25
N LYS A 16 -7.83 3.76 -6.43
CA LYS A 16 -8.98 4.67 -6.46
C LYS A 16 -9.40 5.01 -5.05
N GLY A 17 -9.90 6.22 -4.83
CA GLY A 17 -10.25 6.68 -3.50
C GLY A 17 -10.65 8.13 -3.46
N GLU A 18 -10.86 8.61 -2.25
CA GLU A 18 -11.15 10.01 -1.94
C GLU A 18 -10.13 10.48 -0.91
N ILE A 19 -9.49 11.61 -1.17
CA ILE A 19 -8.50 12.21 -0.27
C ILE A 19 -8.78 13.69 -0.10
N SER A 20 -8.53 14.19 1.11
CA SER A 20 -8.46 15.63 1.36
C SER A 20 -7.17 16.19 0.74
N LEU A 21 -7.21 17.43 0.26
CA LEU A 21 -6.06 18.05 -0.41
C LEU A 21 -4.92 18.41 0.55
N ASP A 22 -5.23 18.57 1.84
CA ASP A 22 -4.24 18.71 2.91
C ASP A 22 -3.66 17.35 3.38
N LEU A 23 -4.11 16.25 2.77
CA LEU A 23 -3.68 14.87 3.03
C LEU A 23 -3.87 14.42 4.49
N THR A 24 -4.80 15.02 5.22
CA THR A 24 -5.12 14.66 6.61
C THR A 24 -6.17 13.55 6.68
N GLU A 25 -7.06 13.47 5.69
CA GLU A 25 -8.17 12.52 5.64
C GLU A 25 -8.31 11.88 4.27
N GLY A 26 -8.93 10.71 4.23
CA GLY A 26 -9.21 10.00 3.00
C GLY A 26 -9.01 8.51 3.10
N SER A 27 -9.47 7.81 2.07
CA SER A 27 -9.28 6.39 1.91
C SER A 27 -9.04 6.04 0.46
N TRP A 28 -8.28 4.98 0.24
CA TRP A 28 -8.07 4.44 -1.10
C TRP A 28 -8.09 2.93 -1.07
N THR A 29 -8.41 2.35 -2.22
CA THR A 29 -8.34 0.92 -2.47
C THR A 29 -7.46 0.68 -3.69
N ALA A 30 -6.67 -0.38 -3.65
CA ALA A 30 -5.89 -0.82 -4.79
C ALA A 30 -6.44 -2.14 -5.32
N GLY A 31 -6.64 -2.20 -6.63
CA GLY A 31 -7.02 -3.43 -7.32
C GLY A 31 -5.83 -4.39 -7.44
N GLY A 32 -6.13 -5.69 -7.42
CA GLY A 32 -5.15 -6.76 -7.65
C GLY A 32 -4.73 -7.48 -6.37
N GLY A 33 -3.54 -8.07 -6.40
CA GLY A 33 -2.99 -8.81 -5.28
C GLY A 33 -1.55 -9.25 -5.52
N MET A 34 -0.92 -9.73 -4.45
CA MET A 34 0.45 -10.23 -4.44
C MET A 34 0.47 -11.60 -3.78
N THR A 35 1.18 -12.55 -4.39
CA THR A 35 1.38 -13.89 -3.82
C THR A 35 2.87 -14.12 -3.64
N PHE A 36 3.26 -14.47 -2.42
CA PHE A 36 4.57 -14.99 -2.09
C PHE A 36 4.47 -16.50 -2.00
N THR A 37 5.37 -17.22 -2.66
CA THR A 37 5.43 -18.69 -2.59
C THR A 37 6.82 -19.09 -2.14
N ARG A 38 6.90 -19.85 -1.04
CA ARG A 38 8.15 -20.42 -0.56
C ARG A 38 8.57 -21.55 -1.50
N VAL A 39 9.73 -21.38 -2.12
CA VAL A 39 10.23 -22.30 -3.15
C VAL A 39 10.43 -23.73 -2.64
N SER A 40 10.80 -23.90 -1.37
CA SER A 40 11.13 -25.22 -0.81
C SER A 40 9.95 -26.18 -0.70
N ASP A 41 8.73 -25.68 -0.52
CA ASP A 41 7.55 -26.51 -0.26
C ASP A 41 6.24 -25.99 -0.89
N GLY A 42 6.30 -24.90 -1.65
CA GLY A 42 5.14 -24.32 -2.31
C GLY A 42 4.18 -23.61 -1.36
N HIS A 43 4.50 -23.46 -0.07
CA HIS A 43 3.63 -22.77 0.87
C HIS A 43 3.49 -21.29 0.48
N SER A 44 2.27 -20.77 0.47
CA SER A 44 1.99 -19.44 -0.08
C SER A 44 1.35 -18.47 0.91
N LEU A 45 1.63 -17.18 0.74
CA LEU A 45 0.93 -16.07 1.36
C LEU A 45 0.39 -15.17 0.25
N ARG A 46 -0.92 -14.95 0.25
CA ARG A 46 -1.59 -14.08 -0.71
C ARG A 46 -2.17 -12.86 0.00
N PHE A 47 -1.87 -11.68 -0.53
CA PHE A 47 -2.49 -10.42 -0.16
C PHE A 47 -3.39 -9.92 -1.30
N THR A 48 -4.59 -9.48 -0.95
CA THR A 48 -5.57 -8.87 -1.85
C THR A 48 -6.27 -7.71 -1.15
N GLY A 49 -7.08 -6.94 -1.89
CA GLY A 49 -7.99 -5.97 -1.26
C GLY A 49 -7.27 -4.89 -0.45
N ALA A 50 -6.13 -4.41 -0.94
CA ALA A 50 -5.37 -3.40 -0.23
C ALA A 50 -6.19 -2.11 -0.07
N HIS A 51 -6.27 -1.62 1.17
CA HIS A 51 -7.00 -0.44 1.56
C HIS A 51 -6.10 0.46 2.40
N GLY A 52 -5.98 1.72 2.04
CA GLY A 52 -5.29 2.72 2.85
C GLY A 52 -6.26 3.66 3.54
N ASP A 53 -5.96 3.98 4.80
CA ASP A 53 -6.63 5.00 5.60
C ASP A 53 -5.62 6.12 5.87
N LEU A 54 -5.93 7.32 5.36
CA LEU A 54 -5.01 8.45 5.39
C LEU A 54 -4.94 9.10 6.78
N ALA A 55 -6.05 9.11 7.51
CA ALA A 55 -6.13 9.66 8.86
C ALA A 55 -5.39 8.77 9.86
N ARG A 56 -5.53 7.44 9.73
CA ARG A 56 -4.82 6.46 10.56
C ARG A 56 -3.40 6.19 10.10
N ARG A 57 -3.03 6.68 8.91
CA ARG A 57 -1.74 6.43 8.26
C ARG A 57 -1.41 4.94 8.17
N SER A 58 -2.41 4.16 7.76
CA SER A 58 -2.32 2.70 7.74
C SER A 58 -2.74 2.11 6.41
N MET A 59 -2.27 0.90 6.16
CA MET A 59 -2.65 0.06 5.04
C MET A 59 -3.06 -1.30 5.57
N SER A 60 -4.28 -1.72 5.25
CA SER A 60 -4.80 -3.05 5.51
C SER A 60 -4.95 -3.85 4.22
N VAL A 61 -4.93 -5.17 4.36
CA VAL A 61 -5.08 -6.13 3.25
C VAL A 61 -5.88 -7.33 3.72
N ASP A 62 -6.49 -8.04 2.77
CA ASP A 62 -6.98 -9.38 2.99
C ASP A 62 -5.84 -10.40 2.78
N ALA A 63 -5.45 -11.10 3.85
CA ALA A 63 -4.36 -12.05 3.84
C ALA A 63 -4.86 -13.51 3.93
N ALA A 64 -4.44 -14.35 2.98
CA ALA A 64 -4.66 -15.80 2.99
C ALA A 64 -3.31 -16.55 3.05
N VAL A 65 -3.19 -17.54 3.93
CA VAL A 65 -1.98 -18.37 4.09
C VAL A 65 -2.32 -19.80 3.72
N GLY A 66 -1.55 -20.37 2.79
CA GLY A 66 -1.88 -21.63 2.10
C GLY A 66 -3.29 -21.58 1.52
N ASP A 67 -4.06 -22.65 1.77
CA ASP A 67 -5.47 -22.76 1.39
C ASP A 67 -6.44 -22.18 2.44
N GLY A 68 -5.91 -21.44 3.42
CA GLY A 68 -6.71 -20.83 4.48
C GLY A 68 -7.58 -19.67 3.97
N ALA A 69 -8.69 -19.42 4.66
CA ALA A 69 -9.56 -18.28 4.37
C ALA A 69 -8.82 -16.94 4.53
N ALA A 70 -9.12 -16.01 3.63
CA ALA A 70 -8.61 -14.64 3.72
C ALA A 70 -9.18 -13.93 4.96
N ARG A 71 -8.35 -13.13 5.62
CA ARG A 71 -8.73 -12.28 6.75
C ARG A 71 -8.15 -10.89 6.58
N SER A 72 -8.92 -9.87 6.95
CA SER A 72 -8.41 -8.50 7.00
C SER A 72 -7.33 -8.37 8.07
N VAL A 73 -6.24 -7.71 7.71
CA VAL A 73 -5.03 -7.54 8.52
C VAL A 73 -4.53 -6.12 8.28
N ASP A 74 -4.29 -5.38 9.36
CA ASP A 74 -3.51 -4.13 9.29
C ASP A 74 -2.06 -4.51 8.98
N LEU A 75 -1.64 -4.33 7.74
CA LEU A 75 -0.35 -4.83 7.25
C LEU A 75 0.79 -3.88 7.63
N SER A 76 0.59 -2.60 7.37
CA SER A 76 1.65 -1.61 7.57
C SER A 76 1.09 -0.25 7.96
N THR A 77 1.92 0.55 8.59
CA THR A 77 1.72 1.99 8.77
C THR A 77 2.69 2.77 7.92
N TYR A 78 2.47 4.08 7.77
CA TYR A 78 3.39 4.95 7.06
C TYR A 78 3.39 6.34 7.69
N GLU A 79 4.39 7.15 7.36
CA GLU A 79 4.40 8.56 7.70
C GLU A 79 4.44 9.38 6.40
N LEU A 80 3.71 10.49 6.37
CA LEU A 80 3.75 11.42 5.25
C LEU A 80 4.64 12.60 5.59
N ASP A 81 5.80 12.64 4.95
CA ASP A 81 6.65 13.82 4.93
C ASP A 81 6.10 14.79 3.87
N MET A 82 5.43 15.86 4.32
CA MET A 82 4.84 16.85 3.44
C MET A 82 5.88 17.58 2.58
N THR A 83 7.16 17.58 2.95
CA THR A 83 8.24 18.14 2.11
C THR A 83 8.57 17.27 0.89
N LYS A 84 8.10 16.01 0.91
CA LYS A 84 8.22 15.04 -0.19
C LYS A 84 6.94 14.89 -1.01
N MET A 85 5.91 15.68 -0.69
CA MET A 85 4.63 15.70 -1.39
C MET A 85 4.52 16.92 -2.29
N THR A 86 3.96 16.71 -3.48
CA THR A 86 3.56 17.79 -4.39
C THR A 86 2.06 17.68 -4.62
N VAL A 87 1.33 18.75 -4.27
CA VAL A 87 -0.12 18.85 -4.49
C VAL A 87 -0.38 19.91 -5.54
N THR A 88 -1.01 19.50 -6.64
CA THR A 88 -1.47 20.40 -7.71
C THR A 88 -2.98 20.51 -7.62
N MET A 89 -3.49 21.73 -7.42
CA MET A 89 -4.93 21.97 -7.35
C MET A 89 -5.61 21.72 -8.70
N PRO A 90 -6.82 21.11 -8.73
CA PRO A 90 -7.59 21.01 -9.95
C PRO A 90 -8.01 22.39 -10.47
N SER A 91 -8.16 22.51 -11.79
CA SER A 91 -8.71 23.70 -12.47
C SER A 91 -9.87 23.30 -13.38
N LEU A 92 -10.59 24.28 -13.93
CA LEU A 92 -11.70 24.03 -14.86
C LEU A 92 -11.32 23.14 -16.06
N ASN A 93 -10.05 23.14 -16.46
CA ASN A 93 -9.58 22.45 -17.67
C ASN A 93 -8.52 21.35 -17.39
N SER A 94 -8.20 21.07 -16.13
CA SER A 94 -7.20 20.07 -15.77
C SER A 94 -7.50 19.43 -14.42
N PRO A 95 -7.38 18.10 -14.29
CA PRO A 95 -7.37 17.47 -12.98
C PRO A 95 -6.21 18.01 -12.15
N GLY A 96 -6.38 17.97 -10.83
CA GLY A 96 -5.29 18.15 -9.88
C GLY A 96 -4.46 16.87 -9.78
N SER A 97 -3.41 16.90 -8.99
CA SER A 97 -2.62 15.71 -8.67
C SER A 97 -2.05 15.76 -7.26
N VAL A 98 -1.84 14.59 -6.69
CA VAL A 98 -0.99 14.41 -5.53
C VAL A 98 0.12 13.44 -5.93
N GLU A 99 1.36 13.89 -5.78
CA GLU A 99 2.56 13.13 -6.11
C GLU A 99 3.43 13.00 -4.86
N GLY A 100 3.71 11.76 -4.46
CA GLY A 100 4.59 11.44 -3.35
C GLY A 100 5.90 10.83 -3.87
N LYS A 101 7.03 11.42 -3.46
CA LYS A 101 8.34 10.77 -3.60
C LYS A 101 8.37 9.48 -2.77
N PRO A 102 9.30 8.54 -3.06
CA PRO A 102 9.43 7.31 -2.28
C PRO A 102 9.49 7.54 -0.77
N PHE A 103 8.65 6.81 -0.03
CA PHE A 103 8.63 6.74 1.43
C PHE A 103 8.43 5.30 1.88
N ASP A 104 8.84 4.99 3.10
CA ASP A 104 8.79 3.63 3.62
C ASP A 104 7.48 3.35 4.37
N THR A 105 7.01 2.11 4.28
CA THR A 105 5.92 1.59 5.09
C THR A 105 6.46 0.66 6.17
N MET A 106 6.00 0.82 7.40
CA MET A 106 6.49 0.09 8.57
C MET A 106 5.59 -1.11 8.85
N LEU A 107 6.17 -2.27 9.09
CA LEU A 107 5.41 -3.50 9.36
C LEU A 107 4.70 -3.41 10.72
N THR A 108 3.42 -3.72 10.78
CA THR A 108 2.71 -3.81 12.07
C THR A 108 2.99 -5.15 12.76
N GLN A 109 2.55 -5.28 14.02
CA GLN A 109 2.57 -6.58 14.71
C GLN A 109 1.70 -7.62 13.99
N ASP A 110 0.50 -7.22 13.54
CA ASP A 110 -0.43 -8.12 12.85
C ASP A 110 0.10 -8.56 11.49
N GLY A 111 0.72 -7.64 10.74
CA GLY A 111 1.43 -7.93 9.49
C GLY A 111 2.55 -8.94 9.70
N ALA A 112 3.40 -8.73 10.71
CA ALA A 112 4.49 -9.64 11.05
C ALA A 112 3.98 -11.03 11.48
N ALA A 113 2.85 -11.10 12.18
CA ALA A 113 2.22 -12.35 12.57
C ALA A 113 1.73 -13.17 11.36
N VAL A 114 1.21 -12.51 10.32
CA VAL A 114 0.82 -13.17 9.07
C VAL A 114 2.01 -13.78 8.34
N PHE A 115 3.10 -13.03 8.21
CA PHE A 115 4.33 -13.56 7.61
C PHE A 115 4.89 -14.73 8.42
N SER A 116 4.91 -14.60 9.75
CA SER A 116 5.35 -15.67 10.64
C SER A 116 4.49 -16.93 10.52
N ARG A 117 3.17 -16.77 10.37
CA ARG A 117 2.25 -17.89 10.12
C ARG A 117 2.54 -18.60 8.80
N ALA A 118 2.88 -17.85 7.76
CA ALA A 118 3.16 -18.40 6.43
C ALA A 118 4.55 -19.04 6.34
N PHE A 119 5.56 -18.39 6.91
CA PHE A 119 6.96 -18.72 6.60
C PHE A 119 7.80 -19.08 7.82
N GLY A 120 7.21 -19.07 9.02
CA GLY A 120 7.88 -19.37 10.29
C GLY A 120 8.56 -18.16 10.94
N ALA A 121 8.76 -17.07 10.20
CA ALA A 121 9.26 -15.80 10.70
C ALA A 121 8.75 -14.63 9.85
N SER A 122 8.77 -13.44 10.44
CA SER A 122 8.55 -12.17 9.73
C SER A 122 9.78 -11.80 8.90
N PRO A 123 9.64 -11.19 7.71
CA PRO A 123 10.78 -10.78 6.88
C PRO A 123 11.62 -9.65 7.52
N VAL A 124 10.97 -8.83 8.34
CA VAL A 124 11.57 -7.73 9.12
C VAL A 124 10.90 -7.66 10.50
N ALA A 125 11.48 -6.93 11.47
CA ALA A 125 10.82 -6.75 12.76
C ALA A 125 9.59 -5.82 12.63
N PRO A 126 8.58 -5.93 13.51
CA PRO A 126 7.54 -4.92 13.60
C PRO A 126 8.15 -3.53 13.86
N GLY A 127 7.69 -2.52 13.12
CA GLY A 127 8.22 -1.17 13.14
C GLY A 127 9.36 -0.91 12.13
N ASP A 128 9.94 -1.96 11.54
CA ASP A 128 10.91 -1.81 10.46
C ASP A 128 10.20 -1.66 9.09
N SER A 129 10.92 -1.08 8.13
CA SER A 129 10.43 -0.94 6.76
C SER A 129 10.21 -2.30 6.10
N VAL A 130 8.99 -2.53 5.60
CA VAL A 130 8.65 -3.74 4.81
C VAL A 130 8.64 -3.46 3.31
N ALA A 131 8.35 -2.22 2.91
CA ALA A 131 8.33 -1.81 1.53
C ALA A 131 8.52 -0.30 1.40
N THR A 132 9.08 0.12 0.27
CA THR A 132 9.09 1.54 -0.14
C THR A 132 7.99 1.76 -1.18
N VAL A 133 7.18 2.78 -0.98
CA VAL A 133 6.06 3.17 -1.85
C VAL A 133 6.32 4.55 -2.43
N ALA A 134 6.00 4.71 -3.71
CA ALA A 134 5.89 6.01 -4.37
C ALA A 134 4.61 6.00 -5.20
N GLY A 135 4.03 7.18 -5.44
CA GLY A 135 2.76 7.22 -6.15
C GLY A 135 2.39 8.60 -6.67
N ARG A 136 1.57 8.56 -7.70
CA ARG A 136 0.81 9.69 -8.21
C ARG A 136 -0.65 9.30 -8.23
N VAL A 137 -1.51 10.20 -7.76
CA VAL A 137 -2.95 10.12 -7.96
C VAL A 137 -3.42 11.39 -8.64
N ASP A 138 -4.22 11.25 -9.69
CA ASP A 138 -4.90 12.40 -10.29
C ASP A 138 -6.19 12.65 -9.48
N VAL A 139 -6.42 13.92 -9.13
CA VAL A 139 -7.55 14.35 -8.29
C VAL A 139 -8.52 15.12 -9.16
N VAL A 140 -9.75 14.62 -9.25
CA VAL A 140 -10.87 15.34 -9.87
C VAL A 140 -11.75 15.94 -8.78
N PRO A 141 -12.29 17.16 -8.97
CA PRO A 141 -13.27 17.70 -8.02
C PRO A 141 -14.45 16.74 -7.87
N ALA A 142 -14.92 16.53 -6.64
CA ALA A 142 -16.22 15.95 -6.41
C ALA A 142 -17.26 16.93 -6.97
N LEU A 143 -17.81 16.63 -8.15
CA LEU A 143 -18.95 17.38 -8.67
C LEU A 143 -20.14 17.03 -7.77
N GLY A 144 -20.56 18.01 -6.95
CA GLY A 144 -21.78 17.93 -6.15
C GLY A 144 -23.05 17.92 -7.00
#